data_AF-A0A972PYZ5-F1
#
_entry.id   AF-A0A972PYZ5-F1
#
_cell.length_a   1.000
_cell.length_b   1.000
_cell.length_c   1.000
_cell.angle_alpha   90.00
_cell.angle_beta   90.00
_cell.angle_gamma   90.00
#
_symmetry.space_group_name_H-M   'P 1'
#
loop_
_entity.id
_entity.type
_entity.pdbx_description
1 polymer ?
#
loop_
_entity_poly.entity_id
_entity_poly.type
_entity_poly.pdbx_seq_one_letter_code
_entity_poly.pdbx_strand_id
1 'polypeptide(L)'
;MQKFALSFSLALFLLFPSAVQAQQAVALDSVQISLWPEYDRPSLLVIYDFMLSPQTSLPANLQFRIPRSAGEPYAVAMRGADGGLVNLAYESRLADDWLWISFTTPVPEIRIEYYDPSLARQDDRRSFEFLWPGDYLVRAMKIQVQQPLSASPMEIQIQQIAANGGASQPLGMGSGRQGDDGLVYYDTLIGEIPAGSAVKVSAVYQKPDNLLSFNAQPVQPSQPLTPQTAGRTTITGLVPWILGSLGVLLIAGGAFWYWQSGYGLSSPQKKRPARRRKTVSPAQNEGGEVYCSQCGKRANPGDLFCRVCGAKLRTE
;
A
#
# COMPACT_ATOMS: atom_id res chain seq x y z
N MET A 1 44.37 -47.67 59.84
CA MET A 1 43.53 -48.25 58.76
C MET A 1 42.40 -47.31 58.31
N GLN A 2 41.81 -46.47 59.18
CA GLN A 2 40.76 -45.50 58.81
C GLN A 2 41.19 -44.39 57.83
N LYS A 3 42.47 -43.98 57.82
CA LYS A 3 42.99 -42.92 56.92
C LYS A 3 43.09 -43.35 55.44
N PHE A 4 43.27 -44.65 55.20
CA PHE A 4 43.27 -45.21 53.83
C PHE A 4 41.85 -45.42 53.31
N ALA A 5 40.90 -45.78 54.17
CA ALA A 5 39.48 -45.88 53.80
C ALA A 5 38.89 -44.53 53.36
N LEU A 6 39.27 -43.44 54.04
CA LEU A 6 38.79 -42.09 53.69
C LEU A 6 39.34 -41.61 52.34
N SER A 7 40.59 -41.95 52.02
CA SER A 7 41.22 -41.58 50.74
C SER A 7 40.65 -42.37 49.56
N PHE A 8 40.23 -43.62 49.80
CA PHE A 8 39.59 -44.46 48.78
C PHE A 8 38.15 -44.01 48.47
N SER A 9 37.41 -43.51 49.47
CA SER A 9 36.06 -42.96 49.27
C SER A 9 36.03 -41.64 48.48
N LEU A 10 37.06 -40.79 48.61
CA LEU A 10 37.12 -39.53 47.87
C LEU A 10 37.50 -39.73 46.39
N ALA A 11 38.35 -40.72 46.10
CA ALA A 11 38.70 -41.09 44.73
C ALA A 11 37.52 -41.73 43.96
N LEU A 12 36.61 -42.40 44.66
CA LEU A 12 35.45 -43.07 44.03
C LEU A 12 34.35 -42.08 43.59
N PHE A 13 34.28 -40.90 44.20
CA PHE A 13 33.32 -39.85 43.79
C PHE A 13 33.75 -39.09 42.53
N LEU A 14 35.04 -39.12 42.16
CA LEU A 14 35.56 -38.49 40.94
C LEU A 14 35.38 -39.37 39.68
N LEU A 15 34.87 -40.58 39.83
CA LEU A 15 34.61 -41.52 38.73
C LEU A 15 33.15 -41.51 38.25
N PHE A 16 32.30 -40.63 38.77
CA PHE A 16 30.99 -40.40 38.18
C PHE A 16 31.13 -39.42 37.01
N PRO A 17 31.00 -39.87 35.74
CA PRO A 17 30.90 -38.94 34.63
C PRO A 17 29.64 -38.12 34.86
N SER A 18 29.81 -36.85 35.19
CA SER A 18 28.75 -35.86 35.03
C SER A 18 28.35 -35.93 33.56
N ALA A 19 27.19 -36.53 33.27
CA ALA A 19 26.58 -36.38 31.97
C ALA A 19 26.27 -34.89 31.82
N VAL A 20 27.20 -34.16 31.21
CA VAL A 20 26.93 -32.84 30.66
C VAL A 20 25.82 -33.11 29.64
N GLN A 21 24.58 -32.82 30.02
CA GLN A 21 23.46 -32.77 29.10
C GLN A 21 23.89 -31.77 28.03
N ALA A 22 24.36 -32.29 26.88
CA ALA A 22 24.62 -31.48 25.71
C ALA A 22 23.31 -30.72 25.45
N GLN A 23 23.36 -29.40 25.63
CA GLN A 23 22.24 -28.51 25.34
C GLN A 23 21.78 -28.87 23.93
N GLN A 24 20.52 -29.32 23.80
CA GLN A 24 20.01 -29.78 22.50
C GLN A 24 20.31 -28.69 21.47
N ALA A 25 21.01 -29.07 20.40
CA ALA A 25 21.39 -28.13 19.37
C ALA A 25 20.12 -27.46 18.83
N VAL A 26 20.07 -26.13 18.94
CA VAL A 26 18.93 -25.36 18.44
C VAL A 26 18.81 -25.62 16.93
N ALA A 27 17.59 -25.90 16.48
CA ALA A 27 17.28 -26.12 15.08
C ALA A 27 16.16 -25.17 14.64
N LEU A 28 16.20 -24.77 13.37
CA LEU A 28 15.18 -23.95 12.74
C LEU A 28 14.23 -24.87 11.98
N ASP A 29 12.94 -24.82 12.33
CA ASP A 29 11.91 -25.59 11.62
C ASP A 29 11.72 -25.04 10.21
N SER A 30 11.64 -23.71 10.08
CA SER A 30 11.63 -23.06 8.78
C SER A 30 12.42 -21.75 8.77
N VAL A 31 12.96 -21.45 7.60
CA VAL A 31 13.64 -20.20 7.28
C VAL A 31 13.14 -19.70 5.92
N GLN A 32 12.60 -18.49 5.89
CA GLN A 32 12.41 -17.75 4.65
C GLN A 32 13.41 -16.59 4.61
N ILE A 33 14.17 -16.52 3.52
CA ILE A 33 15.04 -15.38 3.22
C ILE A 33 14.44 -14.66 2.03
N SER A 34 14.02 -13.42 2.25
CA SER A 34 13.53 -12.52 1.21
C SER A 34 14.60 -11.50 0.85
N LEU A 35 14.91 -11.43 -0.44
CA LEU A 35 15.94 -10.57 -1.04
C LEU A 35 15.25 -9.54 -1.94
N TRP A 36 15.18 -8.30 -1.47
CA TRP A 36 14.45 -7.21 -2.11
C TRP A 36 15.42 -6.10 -2.57
N PRO A 37 16.00 -6.24 -3.78
CA PRO A 37 16.88 -5.22 -4.33
C PRO A 37 16.10 -3.95 -4.68
N GLU A 38 16.68 -2.78 -4.35
CA GLU A 38 16.12 -1.46 -4.72
C GLU A 38 14.65 -1.27 -4.32
N TYR A 39 14.25 -1.84 -3.17
CA TYR A 39 12.87 -1.78 -2.69
C TYR A 39 12.48 -0.40 -2.18
N ASP A 40 13.05 0.02 -1.05
CA ASP A 40 12.84 1.33 -0.42
C ASP A 40 14.16 2.10 -0.22
N ARG A 41 15.29 1.45 -0.48
CA ARG A 41 16.63 2.04 -0.50
C ARG A 41 17.40 1.57 -1.73
N PRO A 42 18.39 2.34 -2.22
CA PRO A 42 19.25 1.94 -3.31
C PRO A 42 20.28 0.87 -2.87
N SER A 43 19.82 -0.21 -2.25
CA SER A 43 20.62 -1.31 -1.69
C SER A 43 19.81 -2.59 -1.74
N LEU A 44 20.35 -3.71 -1.24
CA LEU A 44 19.59 -4.94 -1.07
C LEU A 44 18.97 -4.99 0.33
N LEU A 45 17.63 -5.00 0.43
CA LEU A 45 16.96 -5.33 1.69
C LEU A 45 16.93 -6.84 1.85
N VAL A 46 17.47 -7.33 2.96
CA VAL A 46 17.46 -8.74 3.33
C VAL A 46 16.57 -8.91 4.55
N ILE A 47 15.57 -9.78 4.42
CA ILE A 47 14.63 -10.12 5.49
C ILE A 47 14.77 -11.60 5.77
N TYR A 48 15.06 -11.92 7.02
CA TYR A 48 15.00 -13.28 7.52
C TYR A 48 13.74 -13.45 8.36
N ASP A 49 12.91 -14.42 8.01
CA ASP A 49 11.83 -14.92 8.84
C ASP A 49 12.19 -16.34 9.29
N PHE A 50 12.27 -16.56 10.59
CA PHE A 50 12.66 -17.84 11.17
C PHE A 50 11.58 -18.37 12.11
N MET A 51 11.38 -19.68 12.08
CA MET A 51 10.62 -20.43 13.07
C MET A 51 11.56 -21.40 13.77
N LEU A 52 11.71 -21.28 15.10
CA LEU A 52 12.44 -22.25 15.91
C LEU A 52 11.71 -23.60 15.93
N SER A 53 12.46 -24.69 16.00
CA SER A 53 11.92 -26.02 16.22
C SER A 53 10.99 -26.03 17.45
N PRO A 54 9.83 -26.72 17.39
CA PRO A 54 8.95 -26.89 18.54
C PRO A 54 9.58 -27.63 19.72
N GLN A 55 10.74 -28.26 19.51
CA GLN A 55 11.53 -28.93 20.54
C GLN A 55 12.49 -27.96 21.27
N THR A 56 12.64 -26.73 20.78
CA THR A 56 13.50 -25.71 21.39
C THR A 56 12.87 -25.22 22.69
N SER A 57 13.62 -25.29 23.79
CA SER A 57 13.18 -24.70 25.06
C SER A 57 13.25 -23.18 25.01
N LEU A 58 12.18 -22.52 25.45
CA LEU A 58 12.07 -21.05 25.48
C LEU A 58 12.18 -20.54 26.93
N PRO A 59 12.77 -19.35 27.16
CA PRO A 59 13.38 -18.47 26.17
C PRO A 59 14.68 -19.06 25.59
N ALA A 60 14.91 -18.84 24.29
CA ALA A 60 16.08 -19.34 23.59
C ALA A 60 17.10 -18.22 23.35
N ASN A 61 18.38 -18.53 23.53
CA ASN A 61 19.49 -17.66 23.15
C ASN A 61 19.97 -18.02 21.75
N LEU A 62 20.01 -17.03 20.86
CA LEU A 62 20.35 -17.20 19.46
C LEU A 62 21.47 -16.25 19.07
N GLN A 63 22.25 -16.67 18.08
CA GLN A 63 23.28 -15.85 17.45
C GLN A 63 23.15 -15.98 15.94
N PHE A 64 23.02 -14.85 15.25
CA PHE A 64 23.04 -14.79 13.80
C PHE A 64 24.15 -13.85 13.36
N ARG A 65 24.65 -14.03 12.14
CA ARG A 65 25.63 -13.13 11.56
C ARG A 65 25.17 -12.55 10.24
N ILE A 66 25.47 -11.28 10.05
CA ILE A 66 25.26 -10.53 8.81
C ILE A 66 26.60 -10.00 8.31
N PRO A 67 26.73 -9.70 7.01
CA PRO A 67 27.97 -9.14 6.46
C PRO A 67 28.36 -7.89 7.23
N ARG A 68 29.65 -7.75 7.57
CA ARG A 68 30.17 -6.55 8.25
C ARG A 68 29.85 -5.25 7.50
N SER A 69 29.80 -5.30 6.18
CA SER A 69 29.45 -4.17 5.32
C SER A 69 28.02 -3.66 5.52
N ALA A 70 27.09 -4.49 6.01
CA ALA A 70 25.71 -4.09 6.26
C ALA A 70 25.57 -3.12 7.46
N GLY A 71 26.57 -3.07 8.35
CA GLY A 71 26.44 -2.33 9.61
C GLY A 71 25.46 -3.02 10.57
N GLU A 72 24.80 -2.25 11.42
CA GLU A 72 23.80 -2.77 12.37
C GLU A 72 22.52 -3.21 11.65
N PRO A 73 21.81 -4.24 12.17
CA PRO A 73 20.52 -4.65 11.62
C PRO A 73 19.52 -3.49 11.71
N TYR A 74 18.65 -3.39 10.69
CA TYR A 74 17.53 -2.44 10.70
C TYR A 74 16.48 -2.84 11.73
N ALA A 75 16.22 -4.13 11.88
CA ALA A 75 15.33 -4.67 12.89
C ALA A 75 15.77 -6.06 13.35
N VAL A 76 15.60 -6.32 14.65
CA VAL A 76 15.59 -7.66 15.25
C VAL A 76 14.30 -7.72 16.05
N ALA A 77 13.36 -8.57 15.65
CA ALA A 77 12.01 -8.57 16.20
C ALA A 77 11.47 -9.98 16.37
N MET A 78 10.47 -10.10 17.24
CA MET A 78 9.71 -11.33 17.45
C MET A 78 8.24 -11.10 17.09
N ARG A 79 7.50 -12.17 16.82
CA ARG A 79 6.04 -12.05 16.69
C ARG A 79 5.38 -11.82 18.05
N GLY A 80 4.65 -10.71 18.19
CA GLY A 80 3.84 -10.36 19.34
C GLY A 80 2.53 -11.17 19.41
N ALA A 81 1.85 -11.10 20.55
CA ALA A 81 0.59 -11.82 20.78
C ALA A 81 -0.56 -11.36 19.88
N ASP A 82 -0.49 -10.12 19.37
CA ASP A 82 -1.42 -9.53 18.41
C ASP A 82 -1.07 -9.89 16.95
N GLY A 83 -0.01 -10.68 16.74
CA GLY A 83 0.53 -11.00 15.42
C GLY A 83 1.43 -9.92 14.84
N GLY A 84 1.63 -8.78 15.53
CA GLY A 84 2.57 -7.74 15.13
C GLY A 84 4.04 -8.12 15.35
N LEU A 85 4.96 -7.25 14.93
CA LEU A 85 6.38 -7.39 15.24
C LEU A 85 6.75 -6.53 16.45
N VAL A 86 7.44 -7.14 17.42
CA VAL A 86 7.93 -6.48 18.63
C VAL A 86 9.45 -6.56 18.65
N ASN A 87 10.12 -5.42 18.78
CA ASN A 87 11.58 -5.37 18.78
C ASN A 87 12.17 -6.15 19.96
N LEU A 88 13.23 -6.90 19.67
CA LEU A 88 14.08 -7.57 20.65
C LEU A 88 15.32 -6.73 20.92
N ALA A 89 15.74 -6.69 22.19
CA ALA A 89 17.08 -6.22 22.51
C ALA A 89 18.11 -7.22 21.99
N TYR A 90 19.22 -6.71 21.46
CA TYR A 90 20.33 -7.52 20.97
C TYR A 90 21.66 -6.88 21.35
N GLU A 91 22.71 -7.69 21.35
CA GLU A 91 24.09 -7.26 21.41
C GLU A 91 24.76 -7.57 20.08
N SER A 92 25.63 -6.68 19.61
CA SER A 92 26.40 -6.89 18.38
C SER A 92 27.90 -7.00 18.66
N ARG A 93 28.59 -7.87 17.91
CA ARG A 93 30.05 -8.03 17.99
C ARG A 93 30.65 -8.24 16.61
N LEU A 94 31.58 -7.38 16.24
CA LEU A 94 32.37 -7.56 15.02
C LEU A 94 33.37 -8.72 15.20
N ALA A 95 33.41 -9.62 14.22
CA ALA A 95 34.42 -10.67 14.12
C ALA A 95 34.68 -10.98 12.64
N ASP A 96 35.92 -10.80 12.21
CA ASP A 96 36.35 -10.98 10.82
C ASP A 96 35.46 -10.16 9.85
N ASP A 97 34.89 -10.84 8.85
CA ASP A 97 33.99 -10.28 7.83
C ASP A 97 32.52 -10.21 8.27
N TRP A 98 32.23 -10.51 9.54
CA TRP A 98 30.87 -10.66 10.06
C TRP A 98 30.58 -9.71 11.23
N LEU A 99 29.33 -9.27 11.32
CA LEU A 99 28.73 -8.76 12.55
C LEU A 99 27.85 -9.85 13.15
N TRP A 100 28.20 -10.31 14.35
CA TRP A 100 27.39 -11.24 15.14
C TRP A 100 26.34 -10.47 15.92
N ILE A 101 25.10 -10.95 15.89
CA ILE A 101 23.93 -10.41 16.57
C ILE A 101 23.44 -11.48 17.54
N SER A 102 23.50 -11.19 18.84
CA SER A 102 23.09 -12.09 19.91
C SER A 102 21.82 -11.56 20.59
N PHE A 103 20.81 -12.41 20.75
CA PHE A 103 19.56 -12.02 21.40
C PHE A 103 18.87 -13.21 22.06
N THR A 104 17.96 -12.91 22.98
CA THR A 104 17.11 -13.88 23.66
C THR A 104 15.66 -13.69 23.20
N THR A 105 15.01 -14.76 22.78
CA THR A 105 13.60 -14.73 22.35
C THR A 105 12.72 -15.61 23.23
N PRO A 106 11.56 -15.11 23.70
CA PRO A 106 10.56 -15.90 24.43
C PRO A 106 9.60 -16.66 23.51
N VAL A 107 9.66 -16.45 22.19
CA VAL A 107 8.75 -17.04 21.19
C VAL A 107 9.54 -17.66 20.02
N PRO A 108 8.96 -18.60 19.27
CA PRO A 108 9.68 -19.29 18.21
C PRO A 108 9.78 -18.50 16.90
N GLU A 109 8.96 -17.46 16.70
CA GLU A 109 8.93 -16.66 15.47
C GLU A 109 9.77 -15.38 15.61
N ILE A 110 10.81 -15.28 14.79
CA ILE A 110 11.76 -14.16 14.80
C ILE A 110 11.90 -13.61 13.38
N ARG A 111 12.02 -12.28 13.29
CA ARG A 111 12.42 -11.56 12.09
C ARG A 111 13.72 -10.79 12.31
N ILE A 112 14.62 -10.84 11.33
CA ILE A 112 15.79 -9.96 11.25
C ILE A 112 15.78 -9.27 9.89
N GLU A 113 15.96 -7.95 9.89
CA GLU A 113 16.05 -7.14 8.67
C GLU A 113 17.37 -6.37 8.66
N TYR A 114 18.03 -6.32 7.50
CA TYR A 114 19.20 -5.46 7.30
C TYR A 114 19.35 -5.06 5.83
N TYR A 115 20.14 -4.02 5.59
CA TYR A 115 20.45 -3.55 4.25
C TYR A 115 21.88 -3.90 3.89
N ASP A 116 22.06 -4.68 2.83
CA ASP A 116 23.38 -4.97 2.28
C ASP A 116 23.73 -3.93 1.19
N PRO A 117 24.80 -3.14 1.38
CA PRO A 117 25.26 -2.17 0.38
C PRO A 117 26.00 -2.82 -0.81
N SER A 118 26.17 -4.15 -0.84
CA SER A 118 26.91 -4.88 -1.88
C SER A 118 26.28 -4.85 -3.27
N LEU A 119 25.07 -4.29 -3.42
CA LEU A 119 24.41 -4.11 -4.72
C LEU A 119 25.27 -3.26 -5.66
N ALA A 120 25.91 -3.92 -6.63
CA ALA A 120 26.75 -3.29 -7.63
C ALA A 120 25.91 -2.72 -8.77
N ARG A 121 26.37 -1.58 -9.31
CA ARG A 121 25.74 -0.88 -10.43
C ARG A 121 26.76 -0.55 -11.49
N GLN A 122 26.45 -0.89 -12.74
CA GLN A 122 27.24 -0.56 -13.93
C GLN A 122 26.25 -0.16 -15.02
N ASP A 123 26.10 1.14 -15.27
CA ASP A 123 25.08 1.71 -16.14
C ASP A 123 23.67 1.24 -15.75
N ASP A 124 22.96 0.55 -16.64
CA ASP A 124 21.64 -0.04 -16.37
C ASP A 124 21.73 -1.44 -15.73
N ARG A 125 22.93 -2.04 -15.70
CA ARG A 125 23.14 -3.35 -15.10
C ARG A 125 23.24 -3.23 -13.58
N ARG A 126 22.57 -4.15 -12.89
CA ARG A 126 22.58 -4.31 -11.45
C ARG A 126 22.95 -5.75 -11.10
N SER A 127 23.66 -5.95 -10.00
CA SER A 127 23.99 -7.29 -9.52
C SER A 127 24.28 -7.32 -8.03
N PHE A 128 23.95 -8.42 -7.37
CA PHE A 128 24.33 -8.68 -5.98
C PHE A 128 24.68 -10.15 -5.77
N GLU A 129 25.43 -10.41 -4.70
CA GLU A 129 25.63 -11.75 -4.15
C GLU A 129 25.22 -11.76 -2.67
N PHE A 130 24.43 -12.75 -2.30
CA PHE A 130 23.98 -13.00 -0.94
C PHE A 130 24.51 -14.35 -0.47
N LEU A 131 24.96 -14.42 0.79
CA LEU A 131 25.45 -15.64 1.42
C LEU A 131 24.72 -15.89 2.75
N TRP A 132 23.95 -16.97 2.81
CA TRP A 132 23.48 -17.56 4.06
C TRP A 132 24.58 -18.46 4.65
N PRO A 133 25.07 -18.18 5.88
CA PRO A 133 26.22 -18.88 6.46
C PRO A 133 25.92 -20.31 6.96
N GLY A 134 24.66 -20.65 7.26
CA GLY A 134 24.30 -22.02 7.63
C GLY A 134 24.54 -22.43 9.08
N ASP A 135 24.58 -21.51 10.04
CA ASP A 135 25.02 -21.80 11.41
C ASP A 135 24.12 -22.81 12.17
N TYR A 136 22.86 -22.96 11.74
CA TYR A 136 21.88 -23.88 12.32
C TYR A 136 21.39 -24.89 11.29
N LEU A 137 20.94 -26.05 11.78
CA LEU A 137 20.11 -26.97 10.99
C LEU A 137 18.80 -26.26 10.64
N VAL A 138 18.44 -26.27 9.36
CA VAL A 138 17.16 -25.76 8.84
C VAL A 138 16.40 -26.93 8.22
N ARG A 139 15.18 -27.22 8.67
CA ARG A 139 14.38 -28.31 8.08
C ARG A 139 13.71 -27.92 6.77
N ALA A 140 13.26 -26.66 6.67
CA ALA A 140 12.66 -26.13 5.45
C ALA A 140 13.15 -24.70 5.16
N MET A 141 14.05 -24.57 4.19
CA MET A 141 14.51 -23.28 3.67
C MET A 141 13.77 -22.90 2.39
N LYS A 142 13.33 -21.64 2.34
CA LYS A 142 12.80 -20.98 1.15
C LYS A 142 13.58 -19.69 0.88
N ILE A 143 13.96 -19.47 -0.37
CA ILE A 143 14.47 -18.19 -0.86
C ILE A 143 13.37 -17.52 -1.68
N GLN A 144 13.17 -16.22 -1.45
CA GLN A 144 12.34 -15.36 -2.28
C GLN A 144 13.19 -14.19 -2.78
N VAL A 145 13.15 -13.93 -4.07
CA VAL A 145 13.80 -12.76 -4.66
C VAL A 145 12.73 -11.90 -5.36
N GLN A 146 12.68 -10.62 -5.01
CA GLN A 146 11.75 -9.67 -5.62
C GLN A 146 12.41 -9.02 -6.84
N GLN A 147 11.69 -8.94 -7.95
CA GLN A 147 12.12 -8.24 -9.16
C GLN A 147 11.82 -6.75 -9.04
N PRO A 148 12.83 -5.87 -9.04
CA PRO A 148 12.62 -4.43 -8.95
C PRO A 148 11.66 -3.91 -10.01
N LEU A 149 10.98 -2.81 -9.70
CA LEU A 149 10.17 -2.11 -10.68
C LEU A 149 11.03 -1.70 -11.89
N SER A 150 10.47 -1.81 -13.09
CA SER A 150 11.17 -1.52 -14.36
C SER A 150 12.38 -2.41 -14.67
N ALA A 151 12.71 -3.40 -13.82
CA ALA A 151 13.83 -4.29 -14.08
C ALA A 151 13.42 -5.43 -15.02
N SER A 152 14.18 -5.67 -16.09
CA SER A 152 14.04 -6.83 -16.98
C SER A 152 15.20 -6.89 -17.98
N PRO A 153 15.77 -8.07 -18.29
CA PRO A 153 15.47 -9.38 -17.70
C PRO A 153 16.11 -9.52 -16.30
N MET A 154 15.66 -10.52 -15.54
CA MET A 154 16.22 -10.91 -14.25
C MET A 154 16.77 -12.34 -14.32
N GLU A 155 18.05 -12.49 -14.00
CA GLU A 155 18.75 -13.77 -13.95
C GLU A 155 19.17 -14.05 -12.52
N ILE A 156 18.81 -15.21 -11.99
CA ILE A 156 19.07 -15.56 -10.59
C ILE A 156 19.59 -17.00 -10.53
N GLN A 157 20.65 -17.18 -9.75
CA GLN A 157 21.30 -18.47 -9.51
C GLN A 157 21.36 -18.71 -8.01
N ILE A 158 20.94 -19.91 -7.59
CA ILE A 158 21.05 -20.36 -6.21
C ILE A 158 21.99 -21.55 -6.17
N GLN A 159 22.88 -21.59 -5.18
CA GLN A 159 23.84 -22.67 -4.98
C GLN A 159 23.85 -23.06 -3.50
N GLN A 160 23.61 -24.34 -3.22
CA GLN A 160 23.87 -24.89 -1.88
C GLN A 160 25.31 -25.38 -1.80
N ILE A 161 26.02 -25.01 -0.75
CA ILE A 161 27.42 -25.35 -0.48
C ILE A 161 27.44 -26.22 0.77
N ALA A 162 27.77 -27.50 0.60
CA ALA A 162 27.79 -28.45 1.71
C ALA A 162 28.91 -28.12 2.72
N ALA A 163 28.63 -28.32 4.02
CA ALA A 163 29.57 -28.08 5.11
C ALA A 163 30.93 -28.79 4.95
N ASN A 164 30.94 -29.94 4.28
CA ASN A 164 32.13 -30.76 4.03
C ASN A 164 32.92 -30.36 2.76
N GLY A 165 32.56 -29.25 2.10
CA GLY A 165 33.19 -28.84 0.84
C GLY A 165 32.82 -29.72 -0.35
N GLY A 166 31.76 -30.53 -0.24
CA GLY A 166 31.22 -31.33 -1.33
C GLY A 166 30.71 -30.48 -2.50
N ALA A 167 30.42 -31.13 -3.63
CA ALA A 167 29.97 -30.47 -4.85
C ALA A 167 28.74 -29.58 -4.60
N SER A 168 28.82 -28.31 -5.02
CA SER A 168 27.68 -27.41 -5.00
C SER A 168 26.65 -27.84 -6.03
N GLN A 169 25.38 -27.87 -5.63
CA GLN A 169 24.27 -28.15 -6.54
C GLN A 169 23.63 -26.82 -6.96
N PRO A 170 23.65 -26.46 -8.26
CA PRO A 170 22.91 -25.31 -8.73
C PRO A 170 21.42 -25.64 -8.66
N LEU A 171 20.68 -24.75 -8.00
CA LEU A 171 19.24 -24.79 -7.91
C LEU A 171 18.71 -23.79 -8.93
N GLY A 172 17.89 -24.29 -9.86
CA GLY A 172 17.14 -23.44 -10.77
C GLY A 172 16.13 -22.60 -10.00
N MET A 173 15.84 -21.41 -10.50
CA MET A 173 14.80 -20.59 -9.93
C MET A 173 13.43 -20.95 -10.52
N GLY A 174 12.37 -20.86 -9.71
CA GLY A 174 11.00 -20.97 -10.19
C GLY A 174 10.61 -19.85 -11.16
N SER A 175 9.41 -19.94 -11.74
CA SER A 175 8.84 -18.85 -12.54
C SER A 175 8.44 -17.68 -11.64
N GLY A 176 8.67 -16.44 -12.11
CA GLY A 176 8.21 -15.24 -11.44
C GLY A 176 6.68 -15.21 -11.33
N ARG A 177 6.16 -14.86 -10.15
CA ARG A 177 4.74 -14.74 -9.85
C ARG A 177 4.44 -13.34 -9.36
N GLN A 178 3.36 -12.73 -9.85
CA GLN A 178 2.93 -11.44 -9.34
C GLN A 178 2.33 -11.61 -7.94
N GLY A 179 2.80 -10.81 -6.98
CA GLY A 179 2.27 -10.70 -5.63
C GLY A 179 1.10 -9.73 -5.55
N ASP A 180 0.46 -9.67 -4.37
CA ASP A 180 -0.71 -8.81 -4.12
C ASP A 180 -0.39 -7.31 -4.19
N ASP A 181 0.88 -6.95 -4.06
CA ASP A 181 1.42 -5.60 -4.21
C ASP A 181 1.74 -5.23 -5.68
N GLY A 182 1.47 -6.14 -6.62
CA GLY A 182 1.74 -5.95 -8.05
C GLY A 182 3.18 -6.19 -8.49
N LEU A 183 4.11 -6.48 -7.56
CA LEU A 183 5.51 -6.80 -7.87
C LEU A 183 5.66 -8.29 -8.24
N VAL A 184 6.74 -8.62 -8.95
CA VAL A 184 7.05 -10.00 -9.32
C VAL A 184 8.04 -10.59 -8.32
N TYR A 185 7.73 -11.80 -7.84
CA TYR A 185 8.53 -12.56 -6.90
C TYR A 185 8.91 -13.91 -7.48
N TYR A 186 10.15 -14.31 -7.25
CA TYR A 186 10.67 -15.62 -7.58
C TYR A 186 10.94 -16.40 -6.30
N ASP A 187 10.18 -17.48 -6.10
CA ASP A 187 10.34 -18.35 -4.93
C ASP A 187 11.06 -19.65 -5.32
N THR A 188 11.97 -20.10 -4.46
CA THR A 188 12.60 -21.42 -4.56
C THR A 188 12.57 -22.11 -3.20
N LEU A 189 11.92 -23.28 -3.14
CA LEU A 189 11.99 -24.15 -1.98
C LEU A 189 13.27 -24.97 -2.08
N ILE A 190 14.21 -24.76 -1.15
CA ILE A 190 15.47 -25.51 -1.10
C ILE A 190 15.29 -26.79 -0.28
N GLY A 191 14.48 -26.73 0.78
CA GLY A 191 14.27 -27.87 1.70
C GLY A 191 15.27 -27.85 2.85
N GLU A 192 15.74 -29.02 3.26
CA GLU A 192 16.63 -29.15 4.42
C GLU A 192 18.05 -28.63 4.14
N ILE A 193 18.58 -27.80 5.03
CA ILE A 193 19.96 -27.33 5.04
C ILE A 193 20.63 -27.83 6.32
N PRO A 194 21.58 -28.78 6.23
CA PRO A 194 22.35 -29.21 7.39
C PRO A 194 23.15 -28.06 8.01
N ALA A 195 23.32 -28.08 9.33
CA ALA A 195 24.18 -27.13 10.02
C ALA A 195 25.60 -27.12 9.41
N GLY A 196 26.15 -25.92 9.24
CA GLY A 196 27.42 -25.64 8.57
C GLY A 196 27.34 -25.57 7.04
N SER A 197 26.19 -25.87 6.41
CA SER A 197 26.02 -25.76 4.96
C SER A 197 25.50 -24.37 4.58
N ALA A 198 26.15 -23.73 3.62
CA ALA A 198 25.79 -22.39 3.18
C ALA A 198 24.86 -22.40 1.96
N VAL A 199 24.13 -21.31 1.76
CA VAL A 199 23.35 -21.06 0.54
C VAL A 199 23.80 -19.73 -0.05
N LYS A 200 24.23 -19.74 -1.31
CA LYS A 200 24.61 -18.54 -2.06
C LYS A 200 23.55 -18.22 -3.10
N VAL A 201 23.19 -16.94 -3.20
CA VAL A 201 22.29 -16.42 -4.23
C VAL A 201 23.01 -15.31 -4.99
N SER A 202 23.11 -15.45 -6.31
CA SER A 202 23.65 -14.41 -7.19
C SER A 202 22.53 -13.97 -8.13
N ALA A 203 22.34 -12.67 -8.29
CA ALA A 203 21.34 -12.13 -9.21
C ALA A 203 21.92 -11.01 -10.06
N VAL A 204 21.49 -10.96 -11.32
CA VAL A 204 21.81 -9.91 -12.28
C VAL A 204 20.51 -9.46 -12.93
N TYR A 205 20.33 -8.15 -13.07
CA TYR A 205 19.19 -7.61 -13.79
C TYR A 205 19.54 -6.30 -14.49
N GLN A 206 18.73 -5.95 -15.50
CA GLN A 206 18.82 -4.67 -16.20
C GLN A 206 17.71 -3.75 -15.70
N LYS A 207 18.05 -2.50 -15.40
CA LYS A 207 17.13 -1.49 -14.88
C LYS A 207 17.55 -0.10 -15.36
N PRO A 208 16.76 0.57 -16.23
CA PRO A 208 17.15 1.82 -16.89
C PRO A 208 17.00 3.07 -16.02
N ASP A 209 16.49 2.93 -14.79
CA ASP A 209 16.17 4.04 -13.91
C ASP A 209 16.55 3.73 -12.45
N ASN A 210 16.42 4.74 -11.58
CA ASN A 210 16.67 4.61 -10.14
C ASN A 210 15.37 4.61 -9.32
N LEU A 211 14.22 4.28 -9.94
CA LEU A 211 12.94 4.18 -9.23
C LEU A 211 12.96 2.99 -8.26
N LEU A 212 12.52 3.22 -7.04
CA LEU A 212 12.43 2.22 -5.99
C LEU A 212 11.05 1.54 -6.03
N SER A 213 10.99 0.23 -5.82
CA SER A 213 9.73 -0.53 -5.91
C SER A 213 8.65 -0.06 -4.92
N PHE A 214 9.04 0.33 -3.72
CA PHE A 214 8.14 0.77 -2.65
C PHE A 214 7.27 1.96 -3.05
N ASN A 215 7.82 2.88 -3.84
CA ASN A 215 7.13 4.11 -4.24
C ASN A 215 5.97 3.87 -5.25
N ALA A 216 5.90 2.68 -5.86
CA ALA A 216 4.90 2.35 -6.87
C ALA A 216 3.82 1.38 -6.39
N GLN A 217 3.80 1.02 -5.10
CA GLN A 217 2.80 0.11 -4.57
C GLN A 217 1.40 0.75 -4.58
N PRO A 218 0.35 0.01 -5.00
CA PRO A 218 -1.00 0.54 -5.03
C PRO A 218 -1.49 0.80 -3.60
N VAL A 219 -1.99 2.01 -3.34
CA VAL A 219 -2.65 2.31 -2.06
C VAL A 219 -4.04 1.70 -2.05
N GLN A 220 -4.24 0.69 -1.19
CA GLN A 220 -5.57 0.14 -0.91
C GLN A 220 -6.25 1.02 0.16
N PRO A 221 -7.51 1.43 -0.03
CA PRO A 221 -8.23 2.13 1.01
C PRO A 221 -8.43 1.20 2.20
N SER A 222 -8.13 1.69 3.42
CA SER A 222 -8.23 0.90 4.67
C SER A 222 -9.65 0.40 4.97
N GLN A 223 -10.66 0.96 4.29
CA GLN A 223 -12.03 0.48 4.28
C GLN A 223 -12.60 0.60 2.86
N PRO A 224 -13.42 -0.36 2.41
CA PRO A 224 -14.13 -0.23 1.14
C PRO A 224 -15.00 1.04 1.17
N LEU A 225 -14.95 1.82 0.09
CA LEU A 225 -15.77 3.04 -0.05
C LEU A 225 -17.25 2.65 -0.21
N THR A 226 -17.98 2.62 0.89
CA THR A 226 -19.42 2.34 0.90
C THR A 226 -20.24 3.62 0.67
N PRO A 227 -21.54 3.52 0.38
CA PRO A 227 -22.45 4.67 0.38
C PRO A 227 -22.53 5.41 1.72
N GLN A 228 -22.09 4.80 2.82
CA GLN A 228 -22.11 5.34 4.18
C GLN A 228 -20.77 5.99 4.60
N THR A 229 -19.78 6.08 3.69
CA THR A 229 -18.50 6.75 3.98
C THR A 229 -18.73 8.25 4.28
N ALA A 230 -18.24 8.70 5.44
CA ALA A 230 -18.38 10.09 5.90
C ALA A 230 -17.84 11.08 4.84
N GLY A 231 -18.61 12.13 4.55
CA GLY A 231 -18.28 13.12 3.51
C GLY A 231 -18.81 12.79 2.11
N ARG A 232 -19.40 11.60 1.89
CA ARG A 232 -20.03 11.24 0.62
C ARG A 232 -21.50 11.66 0.61
N THR A 233 -21.84 12.70 -0.13
CA THR A 233 -23.24 13.04 -0.44
C THR A 233 -23.66 12.37 -1.74
N THR A 234 -24.61 11.44 -1.69
CA THR A 234 -25.20 10.84 -2.90
C THR A 234 -26.32 11.74 -3.43
N ILE A 235 -26.46 11.83 -4.76
CA ILE A 235 -27.56 12.59 -5.40
C ILE A 235 -28.92 12.13 -4.87
N THR A 236 -29.09 10.84 -4.61
CA THR A 236 -30.32 10.27 -4.00
C THR A 236 -30.61 10.81 -2.59
N GLY A 237 -29.61 11.20 -1.81
CA GLY A 237 -29.80 11.85 -0.52
C GLY A 237 -30.26 13.32 -0.62
N LEU A 238 -29.99 13.99 -1.75
CA LEU A 238 -30.38 15.39 -2.00
C LEU A 238 -31.77 15.51 -2.61
N VAL A 239 -32.24 14.50 -3.34
CA VAL A 239 -33.54 14.50 -4.04
C VAL A 239 -34.72 14.87 -3.12
N PRO A 240 -34.89 14.31 -1.91
CA PRO A 240 -36.00 14.66 -1.03
C PRO A 240 -36.01 16.14 -0.61
N TRP A 241 -34.83 16.72 -0.38
CA TRP A 241 -34.68 18.14 -0.02
C TRP A 241 -34.96 19.06 -1.19
N ILE A 242 -34.49 18.69 -2.38
CA ILE A 242 -34.79 19.44 -3.62
C ILE A 242 -36.29 19.40 -3.90
N LEU A 243 -36.92 18.23 -3.88
CA LEU A 243 -38.36 18.09 -4.11
C LEU A 243 -39.19 18.76 -3.02
N GLY A 244 -38.77 18.64 -1.75
CA GLY A 244 -39.41 19.30 -0.62
C GLY A 244 -39.36 20.82 -0.72
N SER A 245 -38.17 21.37 -1.00
CA SER A 245 -37.98 22.83 -1.18
C SER A 245 -38.76 23.36 -2.38
N LEU A 246 -38.74 22.65 -3.51
CA LEU A 246 -39.52 22.98 -4.70
C LEU A 246 -41.03 22.97 -4.41
N GLY A 247 -41.51 21.95 -3.68
CA GLY A 247 -42.90 21.84 -3.26
C GLY A 247 -43.35 23.01 -2.38
N VAL A 248 -42.54 23.38 -1.37
CA VAL A 248 -42.80 24.55 -0.52
C VAL A 248 -42.85 25.84 -1.34
N LEU A 249 -41.93 26.01 -2.28
CA LEU A 249 -41.89 27.17 -3.18
C LEU A 249 -43.15 27.29 -4.04
N LEU A 250 -43.61 26.17 -4.60
CA LEU A 250 -44.83 26.13 -5.42
C LEU A 250 -46.09 26.44 -4.60
N ILE A 251 -46.19 25.90 -3.38
CA ILE A 251 -47.33 26.18 -2.49
C ILE A 251 -47.35 27.66 -2.09
N ALA A 252 -46.21 28.21 -1.69
CA ALA A 252 -46.09 29.62 -1.32
C ALA A 252 -46.42 30.54 -2.51
N GLY A 253 -45.90 30.23 -3.70
CA GLY A 253 -46.19 30.97 -4.93
C GLY A 253 -47.67 30.90 -5.32
N GLY A 254 -48.30 29.72 -5.21
CA GLY A 254 -49.72 29.53 -5.49
C GLY A 254 -50.62 30.29 -4.50
N ALA A 255 -50.30 30.25 -3.21
CA ALA A 255 -51.03 31.00 -2.18
C ALA A 255 -50.91 32.51 -2.39
N PHE A 256 -49.71 32.99 -2.73
CA PHE A 256 -49.47 34.41 -3.04
C PHE A 256 -50.29 34.86 -4.26
N TRP A 257 -50.26 34.08 -5.34
CA TRP A 257 -51.02 34.39 -6.56
C TRP A 257 -52.54 34.40 -6.32
N TYR A 258 -53.05 33.43 -5.56
CA TYR A 258 -54.46 33.37 -5.17
C TYR A 258 -54.88 34.61 -4.38
N TRP A 259 -54.07 35.02 -3.40
CA TRP A 259 -54.36 36.21 -2.59
C TRP A 259 -54.36 37.51 -3.41
N GLN A 260 -53.43 37.63 -4.37
CA GLN A 260 -53.38 38.78 -5.27
C GLN A 260 -54.59 38.83 -6.22
N SER A 261 -55.09 37.69 -6.67
CA SER A 261 -56.26 37.59 -7.57
C SER A 261 -57.61 37.84 -6.88
N GLY A 262 -57.67 37.79 -5.55
CA GLY A 262 -58.89 37.99 -4.75
C GLY A 262 -59.28 39.45 -4.50
N TYR A 263 -58.45 40.43 -4.87
CA TYR A 263 -58.73 41.85 -4.68
C TYR A 263 -59.02 42.54 -6.02
N GLY A 264 -60.31 42.60 -6.41
CA GLY A 264 -60.69 43.29 -7.65
C GLY A 264 -62.18 43.33 -8.00
N LEU A 265 -63.07 43.69 -7.07
CA LEU A 265 -64.44 44.14 -7.38
C LEU A 265 -64.77 45.43 -6.62
N SER A 266 -64.94 46.55 -7.34
CA SER A 266 -66.01 47.58 -7.13
C SER A 266 -65.79 48.86 -7.97
N SER A 267 -66.58 49.02 -9.05
CA SER A 267 -67.36 50.21 -9.51
C SER A 267 -66.70 51.62 -9.61
N PRO A 268 -67.36 52.72 -10.11
CA PRO A 268 -68.60 52.87 -10.91
C PRO A 268 -68.51 53.89 -12.09
N GLN A 269 -69.53 53.79 -12.94
CA GLN A 269 -70.05 54.74 -13.95
C GLN A 269 -70.28 56.19 -13.48
N LYS A 270 -69.93 57.23 -14.28
CA LYS A 270 -70.70 58.50 -14.37
C LYS A 270 -70.32 59.47 -15.52
N LYS A 271 -71.32 59.70 -16.38
CA LYS A 271 -71.89 60.98 -16.92
C LYS A 271 -71.01 62.02 -17.67
N ARG A 272 -71.42 62.28 -18.92
CA ARG A 272 -71.09 63.46 -19.77
C ARG A 272 -71.78 64.75 -19.27
N PRO A 273 -71.28 65.95 -19.65
CA PRO A 273 -71.96 66.72 -20.70
C PRO A 273 -71.02 67.53 -21.63
N ALA A 274 -71.61 68.40 -22.45
CA ALA A 274 -71.25 68.76 -23.83
C ALA A 274 -70.41 70.03 -24.06
N ARG A 275 -69.87 70.10 -25.29
CA ARG A 275 -69.63 71.28 -26.17
C ARG A 275 -68.37 72.15 -25.89
N ARG A 276 -67.39 72.15 -26.80
CA ARG A 276 -67.17 73.21 -27.83
C ARG A 276 -66.00 72.86 -28.77
N ARG A 277 -66.19 73.24 -30.04
CA ARG A 277 -65.32 73.12 -31.23
C ARG A 277 -63.97 73.86 -31.07
N LYS A 278 -62.84 73.22 -31.44
CA LYS A 278 -62.07 73.49 -32.69
C LYS A 278 -60.71 72.75 -32.68
N THR A 279 -60.51 71.99 -33.75
CA THR A 279 -59.27 71.78 -34.51
C THR A 279 -57.99 71.40 -33.77
N VAL A 280 -57.56 70.12 -33.89
CA VAL A 280 -56.22 69.69 -34.34
C VAL A 280 -56.27 68.17 -34.62
N SER A 281 -55.79 67.81 -35.82
CA SER A 281 -55.22 66.56 -36.37
C SER A 281 -55.78 65.16 -36.05
N PRO A 282 -55.73 64.24 -37.04
CA PRO A 282 -56.46 62.97 -37.02
C PRO A 282 -55.68 61.83 -36.35
N ALA A 283 -56.50 60.89 -35.85
CA ALA A 283 -56.36 59.44 -35.95
C ALA A 283 -55.17 58.78 -35.23
N GLN A 284 -55.43 58.02 -34.16
CA GLN A 284 -55.90 56.61 -34.21
C GLN A 284 -54.84 55.65 -34.73
N ASN A 285 -54.44 54.73 -33.85
CA ASN A 285 -54.56 53.27 -33.97
C ASN A 285 -53.37 52.60 -33.28
N GLU A 286 -53.65 51.92 -32.17
CA GLU A 286 -53.80 50.47 -32.17
C GLU A 286 -52.52 49.78 -32.65
N GLY A 287 -51.53 49.77 -31.76
CA GLY A 287 -50.31 48.98 -31.93
C GLY A 287 -50.62 47.50 -31.75
N GLY A 288 -50.97 46.82 -32.84
CA GLY A 288 -50.92 45.38 -32.93
C GLY A 288 -49.51 44.87 -32.58
N GLU A 289 -49.44 43.81 -31.79
CA GLU A 289 -48.16 43.23 -31.39
C GLU A 289 -47.49 42.54 -32.59
N VAL A 290 -46.41 43.13 -33.12
CA VAL A 290 -45.65 42.56 -34.24
C VAL A 290 -44.60 41.58 -33.72
N TYR A 291 -44.57 40.37 -34.28
CA TYR A 291 -43.59 39.32 -33.97
C TYR A 291 -42.70 39.03 -35.16
N CYS A 292 -41.43 38.68 -34.92
CA CYS A 292 -40.51 38.29 -35.98
C CYS A 292 -40.86 36.92 -36.55
N SER A 293 -41.09 36.82 -37.86
CA SER A 293 -41.40 35.55 -38.54
C SER A 293 -40.25 34.54 -38.57
N GLN A 294 -39.01 34.97 -38.30
CA GLN A 294 -37.83 34.11 -38.34
C GLN A 294 -37.46 33.54 -36.96
N CYS A 295 -37.56 34.34 -35.90
CA CYS A 295 -37.14 33.91 -34.55
C CYS A 295 -38.27 33.94 -33.50
N GLY A 296 -39.48 34.36 -33.88
CA GLY A 296 -40.67 34.37 -33.01
C GLY A 296 -40.65 35.42 -31.90
N LYS A 297 -39.58 36.22 -31.73
CA LYS A 297 -39.54 37.25 -30.70
C LYS A 297 -40.37 38.48 -31.07
N ARG A 298 -41.00 39.07 -30.07
CA ARG A 298 -41.77 40.31 -30.18
C ARG A 298 -40.88 41.49 -30.55
N ALA A 299 -41.34 42.29 -31.50
CA ALA A 299 -40.72 43.55 -31.87
C ALA A 299 -41.33 44.70 -31.08
N ASN A 300 -40.55 45.75 -30.84
CA ASN A 300 -41.08 46.98 -30.27
C ASN A 300 -41.76 47.81 -31.37
N PRO A 301 -42.78 48.62 -31.03
CA PRO A 301 -43.42 49.52 -31.99
C PRO A 301 -42.37 50.41 -32.68
N GLY A 302 -42.31 50.37 -34.01
CA GLY A 302 -41.40 51.18 -34.83
C GLY A 302 -40.10 50.49 -35.29
N ASP A 303 -39.81 49.26 -34.88
CA ASP A 303 -38.63 48.52 -35.36
C ASP A 303 -38.84 48.03 -36.82
N LEU A 304 -37.88 48.33 -37.72
CA LEU A 304 -37.88 47.83 -39.11
C LEU A 304 -37.20 46.45 -39.25
N PHE A 305 -36.28 46.14 -38.33
CA PHE A 305 -35.52 44.90 -38.28
C PHE A 305 -35.56 44.32 -36.87
N CYS A 306 -35.58 42.99 -36.77
CA CYS A 306 -35.50 42.31 -35.49
C CYS A 306 -34.14 42.58 -34.85
N ARG A 307 -34.13 43.16 -33.65
CA ARG A 307 -32.90 43.45 -32.90
C ARG A 307 -32.10 42.20 -32.49
N VAL A 308 -32.73 41.02 -32.53
CA VAL A 308 -32.12 39.76 -32.08
C VAL A 308 -31.45 39.02 -33.23
N CYS A 309 -32.10 38.94 -34.39
CA CYS A 309 -31.58 38.16 -35.53
C CYS A 309 -31.29 39.00 -36.78
N GLY A 310 -31.58 40.31 -36.77
CA GLY A 310 -31.36 41.21 -37.90
C GLY A 310 -32.34 41.06 -39.06
N ALA A 311 -33.30 40.13 -38.99
CA ALA A 311 -34.28 39.91 -40.06
C ALA A 311 -35.27 41.08 -40.20
N LYS A 312 -35.60 41.48 -41.43
CA LYS A 312 -36.58 42.55 -41.70
C LYS A 312 -37.98 42.13 -41.23
N LEU A 313 -38.62 42.99 -40.44
CA LEU A 313 -39.97 42.74 -39.93
C LEU A 313 -40.98 43.06 -41.03
N ARG A 314 -42.01 42.21 -41.15
CA ARG A 314 -43.15 42.47 -42.04
C ARG A 314 -44.20 43.21 -41.22
N THR A 315 -44.21 44.52 -41.32
CA THR A 315 -45.29 45.37 -40.84
C THR A 315 -46.29 45.48 -42.00
N GLU A 316 -47.45 44.83 -41.88
CA GLU A 316 -48.61 45.12 -42.74
C GLU A 316 -49.36 46.34 -42.22
#